data_AF-A0A0Q8XHG4-F1
#
_entry.id   AF-A0A0Q8XHG4-F1
#
_cell.length_a   1.000
_cell.length_b   1.000
_cell.length_c   1.000
_cell.angle_alpha   90.00
_cell.angle_beta   90.00
_cell.angle_gamma   90.00
#
_symmetry.space_group_name_H-M   'P 1'
#
loop_
_entity.id
_entity.type
_entity.pdbx_description
1 polymer ?
#
loop_
_entity_poly.entity_id
_entity_poly.type
_entity_poly.pdbx_seq_one_letter_code
_entity_poly.pdbx_strand_id
1 'polypeptide(L)'
;MSASDEVDEMHLTPGGRVQGSSKIDFAGWTHVDPPSDRLLSVSFREYMSSSFSPMDLSADETKHGSDADILAALEKHGVEPRPGADRYRGWPEFLRTIGYKRKVS
;
A
#
# COMPACT_ATOMS: atom_id res chain seq x y z
N MET A 1 -17.99 12.82 14.31
CA MET A 1 -17.78 13.32 12.93
C MET A 1 -16.32 13.02 12.61
N SER A 2 -16.04 11.97 11.81
CA SER A 2 -14.69 11.82 11.27
C SER A 2 -14.37 13.06 10.47
N ALA A 3 -13.20 13.65 10.71
CA ALA A 3 -12.78 14.81 9.94
C ALA A 3 -12.10 14.37 8.63
N SER A 4 -11.54 13.15 8.60
CA SER A 4 -10.90 12.60 7.40
C SER A 4 -10.89 11.06 7.36
N ASP A 5 -11.06 10.47 6.17
CA ASP A 5 -10.99 9.03 5.89
C ASP A 5 -10.56 8.79 4.43
N GLU A 6 -9.26 8.92 4.19
CA GLU A 6 -8.63 8.76 2.87
C GLU A 6 -8.10 7.34 2.67
N VAL A 7 -8.16 6.87 1.41
CA VAL A 7 -7.67 5.56 1.00
C VAL A 7 -6.89 5.71 -0.29
N ASP A 8 -5.72 5.09 -0.38
CA ASP A 8 -4.92 5.01 -1.60
C ASP A 8 -4.48 3.57 -1.84
N GLU A 9 -4.85 3.01 -2.99
CA GLU A 9 -4.44 1.68 -3.40
C GLU A 9 -3.26 1.73 -4.37
N MET A 10 -2.31 0.82 -4.19
CA MET A 10 -1.17 0.64 -5.09
C MET A 10 -1.01 -0.84 -5.44
N HIS A 11 -0.75 -1.13 -6.70
CA HIS A 11 -0.48 -2.47 -7.19
C HIS A 11 0.98 -2.62 -7.61
N LEU A 12 1.63 -3.68 -7.15
CA LEU A 12 2.91 -4.13 -7.66
C LEU A 12 2.67 -5.12 -8.79
N THR A 13 3.27 -4.86 -9.94
CA THR A 13 3.29 -5.74 -11.12
C THR A 13 4.74 -6.11 -11.45
N PRO A 14 4.99 -7.10 -12.32
CA PRO A 14 6.33 -7.35 -12.85
C PRO A 14 6.95 -6.13 -13.56
N GLY A 15 6.10 -5.26 -14.12
CA GLY A 15 6.48 -4.04 -14.85
C GLY A 15 6.78 -2.84 -13.95
N GLY A 16 6.34 -2.85 -12.69
CA GLY A 16 6.51 -1.74 -11.76
C GLY A 16 5.26 -1.51 -10.91
N ARG A 17 5.19 -0.34 -10.29
CA ARG A 17 4.04 0.05 -9.47
C ARG A 17 3.01 0.79 -10.31
N VAL A 18 1.74 0.48 -10.05
CA VAL A 18 0.59 1.10 -10.71
C VAL A 18 -0.37 1.58 -9.64
N GLN A 19 -0.86 2.81 -9.76
CA GLN A 19 -1.86 3.35 -8.86
C GLN A 19 -3.21 2.65 -9.10
N GLY A 20 -3.85 2.23 -8.01
CA GLY A 20 -5.17 1.62 -8.00
C GLY A 20 -6.27 2.62 -7.69
N SER A 21 -7.34 2.13 -7.08
CA SER A 21 -8.44 2.99 -6.63
C SER A 21 -8.01 3.89 -5.47
N SER A 22 -8.62 5.07 -5.35
CA SER A 22 -8.40 5.96 -4.21
C SER A 22 -9.70 6.61 -3.74
N LYS A 23 -9.69 7.07 -2.50
CA LYS A 23 -10.76 7.84 -1.89
C LYS A 23 -10.14 9.06 -1.23
N ILE A 24 -10.62 10.23 -1.65
CA ILE A 24 -10.23 11.51 -1.06
C ILE A 24 -11.46 12.10 -0.38
N ASP A 25 -11.27 12.70 0.79
CA ASP A 25 -12.37 13.34 1.50
C ASP A 25 -13.02 14.43 0.64
N PHE A 26 -14.35 14.52 0.74
CA PHE A 26 -15.20 15.44 -0.01
C PHE A 26 -15.23 15.26 -1.54
N ALA A 27 -14.24 14.58 -2.15
CA ALA A 27 -14.22 14.21 -3.56
C ALA A 27 -14.83 12.82 -3.83
N GLY A 28 -14.78 11.92 -2.85
CA GLY A 28 -15.33 10.57 -2.97
C GLY A 28 -14.33 9.58 -3.57
N TRP A 29 -14.85 8.50 -4.16
CA TRP A 29 -14.04 7.41 -4.73
C TRP A 29 -13.68 7.67 -6.19
N THR A 30 -12.40 7.45 -6.51
CA THR A 30 -11.92 7.24 -7.87
C THR A 30 -11.64 5.75 -8.05
N HIS A 31 -12.43 5.10 -8.89
CA HIS A 31 -12.28 3.68 -9.18
C HIS A 31 -11.35 3.47 -10.38
N VAL A 32 -10.37 2.60 -10.21
CA VAL A 32 -9.44 2.17 -11.26
C VAL A 32 -9.45 0.65 -11.28
N ASP A 33 -9.63 0.07 -12.47
CA ASP A 33 -9.56 -1.37 -12.63
C ASP A 33 -8.14 -1.87 -12.33
N PRO A 34 -7.99 -2.89 -11.48
CA PRO A 34 -6.68 -3.35 -11.09
C PRO A 34 -5.99 -4.08 -12.26
N PRO A 35 -4.66 -3.95 -12.42
CA PRO A 35 -3.91 -4.67 -13.45
C PRO A 35 -4.12 -6.18 -13.36
N SER A 36 -4.20 -6.86 -14.51
CA SER A 36 -4.42 -8.31 -14.58
C SER A 36 -3.21 -9.13 -14.11
N ASP A 37 -2.02 -8.54 -14.17
CA ASP A 37 -0.73 -9.15 -13.83
C ASP A 37 -0.20 -8.71 -12.45
N ARG A 38 -1.06 -8.08 -11.62
CA ARG A 38 -0.67 -7.65 -10.28
C ARG A 38 -0.22 -8.85 -9.43
N LEU A 39 0.90 -8.66 -8.74
CA LEU A 39 1.49 -9.61 -7.80
C LEU A 39 1.04 -9.31 -6.36
N LEU A 40 0.87 -8.03 -6.04
CA LEU A 40 0.51 -7.56 -4.71
C LEU A 40 -0.29 -6.26 -4.84
N SER A 41 -1.36 -6.14 -4.06
CA SER A 41 -2.08 -4.88 -3.87
C SER A 41 -1.91 -4.43 -2.43
N VAL A 42 -1.74 -3.12 -2.23
CA VAL A 42 -1.61 -2.51 -0.91
C VAL A 42 -2.56 -1.34 -0.84
N SER A 43 -3.51 -1.39 0.10
CA SER A 43 -4.42 -0.29 0.38
C SER A 43 -3.94 0.46 1.62
N PHE A 44 -3.54 1.72 1.44
CA PHE A 44 -3.18 2.62 2.53
C PHE A 44 -4.41 3.38 2.97
N ARG A 45 -4.64 3.46 4.28
CA ARG A 45 -5.73 4.22 4.85
C ARG A 45 -5.20 5.22 5.87
N GLU A 46 -5.67 6.45 5.73
CA GLU A 46 -5.41 7.54 6.67
C GLU A 46 -6.75 7.96 7.28
N TYR A 47 -6.94 7.64 8.55
CA TYR A 47 -8.21 7.86 9.24
C TYR A 47 -8.04 8.80 10.43
N MET A 48 -8.86 9.85 10.50
CA MET A 48 -8.86 10.82 11.59
C MET A 48 -10.28 11.07 12.10
N SER A 49 -10.59 10.46 13.25
CA SER A 49 -11.92 10.49 13.85
C SER A 49 -12.38 11.87 14.33
N SER A 50 -11.45 12.80 14.58
CA SER A 50 -11.70 14.22 14.85
C SER A 50 -10.41 15.03 14.67
N SER A 51 -10.50 16.36 14.49
CA SER A 51 -9.32 17.23 14.31
C SER A 51 -8.34 17.27 15.49
N PHE A 52 -8.73 16.76 16.66
CA PHE A 52 -7.87 16.69 17.86
C PHE A 52 -7.33 15.28 18.11
N SER A 53 -7.76 14.30 17.30
CA SER A 53 -7.33 12.90 17.43
C SER A 53 -6.07 12.63 16.59
N PRO A 54 -5.19 11.73 17.03
CA PRO A 54 -4.08 11.29 16.19
C PRO A 54 -4.62 10.61 14.93
N MET A 55 -3.85 10.72 13.85
CA MET A 55 -4.13 10.02 12.60
C MET A 55 -3.79 8.54 12.74
N ASP A 56 -4.73 7.68 12.36
CA ASP A 56 -4.52 6.24 12.24
C ASP A 56 -4.06 5.92 10.83
N LEU A 57 -2.87 5.29 10.73
CA LEU A 57 -2.22 4.91 9.47
C LEU A 57 -2.17 3.39 9.40
N SER A 58 -2.92 2.80 8.47
CA SER A 58 -2.92 1.36 8.23
C SER A 58 -2.64 1.03 6.76
N ALA A 59 -2.00 -0.10 6.53
CA ALA A 59 -1.82 -0.71 5.23
C ALA A 59 -2.44 -2.12 5.27
N ASP A 60 -3.23 -2.43 4.26
CA ASP A 60 -3.84 -3.74 4.07
C ASP A 60 -3.29 -4.36 2.78
N GLU A 61 -2.56 -5.46 2.92
CA GLU A 61 -1.92 -6.15 1.80
C GLU A 61 -2.75 -7.34 1.29
N THR A 62 -2.94 -7.41 -0.02
CA THR A 62 -3.55 -8.56 -0.70
C THR A 62 -2.56 -9.16 -1.69
N LYS A 63 -2.11 -10.40 -1.41
CA LYS A 63 -1.24 -11.14 -2.33
C LYS A 63 -2.06 -11.73 -3.47
N HIS A 64 -1.49 -11.68 -4.67
CA HIS A 64 -2.02 -12.29 -5.87
C HIS A 64 -1.00 -13.24 -6.53
N GLY A 65 0.29 -12.95 -6.38
CA GLY A 65 1.41 -13.77 -6.84
C GLY A 65 2.09 -14.56 -5.71
N SER A 66 3.14 -15.31 -6.08
CA SER A 66 3.98 -16.02 -5.11
C SER A 66 4.90 -15.04 -4.37
N ASP A 67 5.35 -15.43 -3.17
CA ASP A 67 6.29 -14.61 -2.39
C ASP A 67 7.60 -14.37 -3.14
N ALA A 68 8.06 -15.35 -3.93
CA ALA A 68 9.25 -15.23 -4.76
C ALA A 68 9.08 -14.15 -5.84
N ASP A 69 7.94 -14.11 -6.53
CA ASP A 69 7.67 -13.12 -7.58
C ASP A 69 7.51 -11.72 -6.98
N ILE A 70 6.81 -11.62 -5.84
CA ILE A 70 6.63 -10.36 -5.11
C ILE A 70 7.99 -9.81 -4.67
N LEU A 71 8.82 -10.64 -4.04
CA LEU A 71 10.17 -10.23 -3.61
C LEU A 71 11.03 -9.79 -4.81
N ALA A 72 11.03 -10.55 -5.90
CA ALA A 72 11.78 -10.19 -7.11
C ALA A 72 11.34 -8.84 -7.68
N ALA A 73 10.03 -8.57 -7.71
CA ALA A 73 9.51 -7.28 -8.16
C ALA A 73 9.84 -6.14 -7.17
N LEU A 74 9.78 -6.37 -5.86
CA LEU A 74 10.18 -5.39 -4.83
C LEU A 74 11.67 -5.07 -4.89
N GLU A 75 12.54 -6.05 -5.14
CA GLU A 75 13.98 -5.82 -5.33
C GLU A 75 14.28 -4.98 -6.57
N LYS A 76 13.50 -5.16 -7.65
CA LYS A 76 13.68 -4.45 -8.91
C LYS A 76 13.12 -3.03 -8.90
N HIS A 77 11.93 -2.84 -8.32
CA HIS A 77 11.15 -1.61 -8.43
C HIS A 77 11.06 -0.80 -7.13
N GLY A 78 11.66 -1.31 -6.06
CA GLY A 78 11.67 -0.66 -4.76
C GLY A 78 10.50 -1.06 -3.87
N VAL A 79 10.74 -0.95 -2.56
CA VAL A 79 9.84 -1.44 -1.53
C VAL A 79 8.79 -0.43 -1.14
N GLU A 80 9.07 0.87 -1.24
CA GLU A 80 8.09 1.90 -0.91
C GLU A 80 7.02 1.99 -2.01
N PRO A 81 5.75 1.68 -1.72
CA PRO A 81 4.67 1.90 -2.66
C PRO A 81 4.32 3.38 -2.79
N ARG A 82 4.57 4.13 -1.72
CA ARG A 82 4.43 5.59 -1.60
C ARG A 82 5.45 6.12 -0.58
N PRO A 83 5.78 7.42 -0.59
CA PRO A 83 6.62 8.02 0.43
C PRO A 83 6.08 7.83 1.87
N GLY A 84 6.94 7.38 2.77
CA GLY A 84 6.63 7.15 4.18
C GLY A 84 5.76 5.92 4.45
N ALA A 85 5.75 4.93 3.54
CA ALA A 85 4.96 3.70 3.69
C ALA A 85 5.35 2.86 4.92
N ASP A 86 6.55 3.07 5.46
CA ASP A 86 7.05 2.42 6.68
C ASP A 86 6.30 2.83 7.96
N ARG A 87 5.57 3.95 7.92
CA ARG A 87 4.75 4.44 9.04
C ARG A 87 3.40 3.74 9.16
N TYR A 88 2.93 3.07 8.09
CA TYR A 88 1.63 2.42 8.08
C TYR A 88 1.75 1.04 8.72
N ARG A 89 0.93 0.82 9.74
CA ARG A 89 0.81 -0.48 10.39
C ARG A 89 0.36 -1.52 9.36
N GLY A 90 1.04 -2.66 9.28
CA GLY A 90 0.76 -3.72 8.30
C GLY A 90 1.91 -3.88 7.31
N TRP A 91 2.39 -2.77 6.73
CA TRP A 91 3.37 -2.83 5.64
C TRP A 91 4.74 -3.38 6.07
N PRO A 92 5.39 -2.85 7.14
CA PRO A 92 6.62 -3.44 7.64
C PRO A 92 6.45 -4.89 8.11
N GLU A 93 5.29 -5.23 8.68
CA GLU A 93 4.97 -6.58 9.13
C GLU A 93 4.90 -7.54 7.93
N PHE A 94 4.16 -7.18 6.89
CA PHE A 94 4.01 -7.94 5.66
C PHE A 94 5.37 -8.22 5.01
N LEU A 95 6.22 -7.21 4.88
CA LEU A 95 7.56 -7.39 4.32
C LEU A 95 8.37 -8.42 5.11
N ARG A 96 8.26 -8.42 6.45
CA ARG A 96 8.90 -9.44 7.29
C ARG A 96 8.29 -10.83 7.06
N THR A 97 6.97 -10.95 6.87
CA THR A 97 6.32 -12.25 6.68
C THR A 97 6.71 -12.92 5.36
N ILE A 98 6.88 -12.14 4.28
CA ILE A 98 7.38 -12.67 3.00
C ILE A 98 8.90 -12.80 2.96
N GLY A 99 9.60 -12.52 4.08
CA GLY A 99 11.05 -12.71 4.20
C GLY A 99 11.90 -11.64 3.53
N TYR A 100 11.35 -10.45 3.25
CA TYR A 100 12.11 -9.34 2.71
C TYR A 100 13.20 -8.90 3.71
N LYS A 101 14.47 -8.94 3.27
CA LYS A 101 15.60 -8.42 4.04
C LYS A 101 16.09 -7.14 3.38
N ARG A 102 15.94 -6.01 4.07
CA ARG A 102 16.48 -4.72 3.60
C ARG A 102 17.98 -4.90 3.37
N LYS A 103 18.42 -4.86 2.11
CA LYS A 103 19.85 -4.80 1.79
C LYS A 103 20.36 -3.46 2.31
N VAL A 104 21.12 -3.50 3.41
CA VAL A 104 21.89 -2.35 3.85
C VAL A 104 23.07 -2.27 2.89
N SER A 105 23.00 -1.35 1.93
CA SER A 105 24.13 -0.98 1.08
C SER A 105 25.15 -0.18 1.89
#